data_AF-A0A5K1DV99-F1
#
_entry.id   AF-A0A5K1DV99-F1
#
_cell.length_a   1.000
_cell.length_b   1.000
_cell.length_c   1.000
_cell.angle_alpha   90.00
_cell.angle_beta   90.00
_cell.angle_gamma   90.00
#
_symmetry.space_group_name_H-M   'P 1'
#
loop_
_entity.id
_entity.type
_entity.pdbx_description
1 polymer ?
#
loop_
_entity_poly.entity_id
_entity_poly.type
_entity_poly.pdbx_seq_one_letter_code
_entity_poly.pdbx_strand_id
1 'polypeptide(L)' 'IDAHIGGVNDLVFSHPNKQLCFVTCGDDKLIK' A
#
# COMPACT_ATOMS: atom_id res chain seq x y z
N ILE A 1 -9.83 -4.60 7.11
CA ILE A 1 -9.62 -4.22 5.69
C ILE A 1 -8.64 -5.24 5.17
N ASP A 2 -9.10 -6.12 4.28
CA ASP A 2 -8.28 -7.20 3.73
C ASP A 2 -7.46 -6.64 2.56
N ALA A 3 -6.46 -5.82 2.89
CA ALA A 3 -5.70 -5.06 1.90
C ALA A 3 -4.77 -5.97 1.10
N HIS A 4 -4.19 -7.00 1.72
CA HIS A 4 -3.30 -7.97 1.08
C HIS A 4 -3.65 -9.39 1.53
N ILE A 5 -3.34 -10.41 0.71
CA ILE A 5 -3.43 -11.80 1.16
C ILE A 5 -2.27 -12.06 2.12
N GLY A 6 -2.52 -11.97 3.43
CA GLY A 6 -1.51 -12.04 4.48
C GLY A 6 -1.31 -10.70 5.21
N GLY A 7 -0.08 -10.44 5.67
CA GLY A 7 0.27 -9.21 6.37
C GLY A 7 0.55 -8.04 5.42
N VAL A 8 0.41 -6.82 5.95
CA VAL A 8 1.00 -5.61 5.37
C VAL A 8 2.36 -5.44 6.00
N ASN A 9 3.41 -5.31 5.19
CA ASN A 9 4.77 -5.16 5.68
C ASN A 9 5.23 -3.70 5.64
N ASP A 10 4.82 -2.97 4.60
CA ASP A 10 5.25 -1.59 4.36
C ASP A 10 4.05 -0.69 4.05
N LEU A 11 4.10 0.54 4.57
CA LEU A 11 3.14 1.59 4.31
C LEU A 11 3.87 2.89 3.97
N VAL A 12 3.50 3.50 2.84
CA VAL A 12 4.16 4.67 2.28
C VAL A 12 3.13 5.72 1.88
N PHE A 13 3.49 6.98 2.07
CA PHE A 13 2.71 8.13 1.60
C PHE A 13 3.27 8.62 0.27
N SER A 14 2.41 8.80 -0.71
CA SER A 14 2.76 9.34 -2.02
C SER A 14 1.90 10.56 -2.33
N HIS A 15 2.45 11.51 -3.09
CA HIS A 15 1.71 12.69 -3.57
C HIS A 15 1.60 12.71 -5.11
N PRO A 16 1.11 11.64 -5.77
CA PRO A 16 0.93 11.68 -7.20
C PRO A 16 -0.10 12.78 -7.54
N ASN A 17 0.19 13.59 -8.55
CA ASN A 17 -0.70 14.67 -8.99
C ASN A 17 -1.13 15.66 -7.89
N LYS A 18 -0.29 15.87 -6.86
CA LYS A 18 -0.58 16.72 -5.69
C LYS A 18 -1.76 16.22 -4.82
N GLN A 19 -2.19 14.98 -5.00
CA GLN A 19 -3.18 14.32 -4.14
C GLN A 19 -2.46 13.35 -3.21
N LEU A 20 -2.86 13.32 -1.93
CA LEU A 20 -2.34 12.35 -0.98
C LEU A 20 -2.88 10.95 -1.31
N CYS A 21 -1.97 10.01 -1.54
CA CYS A 21 -2.25 8.60 -1.75
C CYS A 21 -1.48 7.75 -0.73
N PHE A 22 -2.09 6.65 -0.32
CA PHE A 22 -1.49 5.64 0.53
C PHE A 22 -1.10 4.48 -0.36
N VAL A 23 0.14 4.02 -0.23
CA VAL A 23 0.66 2.86 -0.95
C VAL A 23 1.09 1.83 0.07
N THR A 24 0.65 0.60 -0.12
CA THR A 24 0.90 -0.54 0.76
C THR A 24 1.52 -1.69 -0.01
N CYS A 25 2.42 -2.41 0.66
CA CYS A 25 2.99 -3.65 0.16
C CYS A 25 2.80 -4.75 1.21
N GLY A 26 2.42 -5.94 0.76
CA GLY A 26 2.14 -7.07 1.64
C GLY A 26 2.78 -8.37 1.18
N ASP A 27 2.52 -9.43 1.94
CA ASP A 27 3.04 -10.77 1.68
C ASP A 27 2.59 -11.36 0.33
N ASP A 28 1.47 -10.86 -0.20
CA ASP A 28 0.97 -11.19 -1.55
C ASP A 28 1.86 -10.63 -2.67
N LYS A 29 2.90 -9.84 -2.31
CA LYS A 29 3.87 -9.19 -3.21
C LYS A 29 3.22 -8.22 -4.19
N LEU A 30 2.01 -7.76 -3.89
CA LEU A 30 1.33 -6.73 -4.65
C LEU A 30 1.58 -5.37 -4.00
N ILE A 31 1.62 -4.34 -4.84
CA ILE A 31 1.60 -2.94 -4.41
C ILE A 31 0.17 -2.44 -4.66
N LYS A 32 -0.45 -1.88 -3.62
CA LYS A 32 -1.81 -1.33 -3.67
C LYS A 32 -1.86 0.07 -3.12
#